data_AF-A0A5D2QWY4-F1
#
_entry.id   AF-A0A5D2QWY4-F1
#
_cell.length_a   1.000
_cell.length_b   1.000
_cell.length_c   1.000
_cell.angle_alpha   90.00
_cell.angle_beta   90.00
_cell.angle_gamma   90.00
#
_symmetry.space_group_name_H-M   'P 1'
#
loop_
_entity.id
_entity.type
_entity.pdbx_description
1 polymer ?
#
loop_
_entity_poly.entity_id
_entity_poly.type
_entity_poly.pdbx_seq_one_letter_code
_entity_poly.pdbx_strand_id
1 'polypeptide(L)'
;MLLVLQESTYYAAEPVNGESTQFLQEFALKYNMVIISSILERDINHGGTLWNTAVIIGNHGNIIDSLEYCSFLFKLGTSMEPIAFVDCNC
;
A
#
# COMPACT_ATOMS: atom_id res chain seq x y z
N MET A 1 -2.27 -25.50 -3.93
CA MET A 1 -1.61 -24.84 -2.79
C MET A 1 -1.17 -23.40 -3.09
N LEU A 2 -0.82 -23.04 -4.34
CA LEU A 2 -0.51 -21.64 -4.69
C LEU A 2 -1.74 -20.70 -4.69
N LEU A 3 -2.92 -21.18 -5.09
CA LEU A 3 -4.14 -20.34 -5.17
C LEU A 3 -4.58 -19.76 -3.81
N VAL A 4 -4.25 -20.42 -2.69
CA VAL A 4 -4.67 -19.98 -1.35
C VAL A 4 -3.93 -18.70 -0.91
N LEU A 5 -2.70 -18.48 -1.38
CA LEU A 5 -1.90 -17.30 -1.01
C LEU A 5 -2.31 -16.02 -1.77
N GLN A 6 -2.88 -16.17 -2.98
CA GLN A 6 -3.36 -15.03 -3.76
C GLN A 6 -4.68 -14.47 -3.21
N GLU A 7 -5.57 -15.33 -2.72
CA GLU A 7 -6.76 -14.85 -2.00
C GLU A 7 -6.35 -14.10 -0.73
N SER A 8 -5.44 -14.65 0.09
CA SER A 8 -5.09 -14.03 1.37
C SER A 8 -4.47 -12.64 1.23
N THR A 9 -3.66 -12.39 0.20
CA THR A 9 -3.03 -11.07 -0.03
C THR A 9 -4.02 -10.07 -0.58
N TYR A 10 -4.91 -10.50 -1.47
CA TYR A 10 -6.02 -9.69 -1.95
C TYR A 10 -6.93 -9.25 -0.80
N TYR A 11 -7.36 -10.18 0.07
CA TYR A 11 -8.19 -9.84 1.24
C TYR A 11 -7.46 -9.00 2.30
N ALA A 12 -6.12 -9.00 2.31
CA ALA A 12 -5.31 -8.18 3.21
C ALA A 12 -5.06 -6.76 2.68
N ALA A 13 -5.30 -6.50 1.39
CA ALA A 13 -5.08 -5.20 0.79
C ALA A 13 -6.22 -4.22 1.11
N GLU A 14 -5.86 -3.01 1.53
CA GLU A 14 -6.78 -1.97 2.00
C GLU A 14 -6.59 -0.66 1.22
N PRO A 15 -7.54 0.29 1.22
CA PRO A 15 -7.29 1.60 0.63
C PRO A 15 -6.31 2.42 1.49
N VAL A 16 -5.66 3.45 0.94
CA VAL A 16 -4.76 4.36 1.69
C VAL A 16 -5.41 4.97 2.93
N ASN A 17 -6.70 5.28 2.88
CA ASN A 17 -7.46 5.76 4.03
C ASN A 17 -8.15 4.63 4.82
N GLY A 18 -7.55 3.44 4.83
CA GLY A 18 -8.05 2.24 5.50
C GLY A 18 -7.86 2.25 7.02
N GLU A 19 -8.24 1.14 7.64
CA GLU A 19 -8.22 0.96 9.10
C GLU A 19 -6.79 1.11 9.66
N SER A 20 -5.77 0.59 8.97
CA SER A 20 -4.38 0.70 9.46
C SER A 20 -3.89 2.15 9.48
N THR A 21 -4.22 2.93 8.44
CA THR A 21 -3.85 4.34 8.37
C THR A 21 -4.58 5.14 9.45
N GLN A 22 -5.89 4.92 9.63
CA GLN A 22 -6.67 5.59 10.66
C GLN A 22 -6.17 5.26 12.07
N PHE A 23 -5.86 3.99 12.32
CA PHE A 23 -5.24 3.55 13.56
C PHE A 23 -3.94 4.31 13.83
N LEU A 24 -3.04 4.42 12.84
CA LEU A 24 -1.77 5.13 13.00
C LEU A 24 -1.94 6.66 13.09
N GLN A 25 -2.96 7.25 12.48
CA GLN A 25 -3.27 8.68 12.61
C GLN A 25 -3.53 9.09 14.07
N GLU A 26 -4.21 8.24 14.84
CA GLU A 26 -4.41 8.50 16.28
C GLU A 26 -3.09 8.56 17.04
N PHE A 27 -2.13 7.67 16.72
CA PHE A 27 -0.81 7.65 17.35
C PHE A 27 0.03 8.85 16.91
N ALA A 28 -0.01 9.21 15.62
CA ALA A 28 0.70 10.36 15.10
C ALA A 28 0.26 11.65 15.82
N LEU A 29 -1.05 11.84 16.00
CA LEU A 29 -1.63 12.97 16.72
C LEU A 29 -1.28 12.92 18.22
N LYS A 30 -1.45 11.76 18.86
CA LYS A 30 -1.25 11.59 20.31
C LYS A 30 0.19 11.84 20.74
N TYR A 31 1.17 11.40 19.94
CA TYR A 31 2.59 11.52 20.26
C TYR A 31 3.29 12.66 19.51
N ASN A 32 2.54 13.46 18.74
CA ASN A 32 3.06 14.56 17.94
C ASN A 32 4.26 14.12 17.07
N MET A 33 4.10 12.99 16.37
CA MET A 33 5.15 12.36 15.57
C MET A 33 4.71 12.15 14.13
N VAL A 34 5.66 12.16 13.21
CA VAL A 34 5.44 11.75 11.82
C VAL A 34 5.62 10.23 11.73
N ILE A 35 4.67 9.53 11.11
CA ILE A 35 4.70 8.07 10.93
C ILE A 35 4.77 7.76 9.43
N ILE A 36 5.69 6.90 9.03
CA ILE A 36 5.77 6.34 7.68
C ILE A 36 5.38 4.87 7.79
N SER A 37 4.30 4.47 7.13
CA SER A 37 3.77 3.10 7.18
C SER A 37 3.68 2.51 5.78
N SER A 38 4.24 1.32 5.59
CA SER A 38 4.06 0.55 4.36
C SER A 38 2.80 -0.30 4.47
N ILE A 39 1.86 -0.14 3.55
CA ILE A 39 0.63 -0.92 3.44
C ILE A 39 0.54 -1.56 2.05
N LEU A 40 -0.23 -2.64 1.96
CA LEU A 40 -0.64 -3.18 0.66
C LEU A 40 -1.92 -2.46 0.26
N GLU A 41 -1.81 -1.54 -0.69
CA GLU A 41 -2.93 -0.77 -1.19
C GLU A 41 -3.70 -1.54 -2.26
N ARG A 42 -5.03 -1.45 -2.19
CA ARG A 42 -5.93 -1.88 -3.25
C ARG A 42 -6.53 -0.66 -3.94
N ASP A 43 -6.09 -0.43 -5.16
CA ASP A 43 -6.62 0.65 -5.98
C ASP A 43 -7.74 0.17 -6.89
N ILE A 44 -8.97 0.52 -6.51
CA ILE A 44 -10.19 0.17 -7.24
C ILE A 44 -10.34 1.04 -8.51
N ASN A 45 -9.82 2.27 -8.50
CA ASN A 45 -9.96 3.21 -9.61
C ASN A 45 -9.06 2.82 -10.80
N HIS A 46 -7.90 2.22 -10.52
CA HIS A 46 -6.96 1.72 -11.53
C HIS A 46 -7.09 0.20 -11.76
N GLY A 47 -8.33 -0.30 -11.82
CA GLY A 47 -8.62 -1.67 -12.27
C GLY A 47 -8.37 -2.77 -11.24
N GLY A 48 -8.35 -2.43 -9.94
CA GLY A 48 -8.09 -3.40 -8.86
C GLY A 48 -6.60 -3.75 -8.73
N THR A 49 -5.72 -2.86 -9.15
CA THR A 49 -4.27 -3.04 -9.03
C THR A 49 -3.85 -3.00 -7.56
N LEU A 50 -2.91 -3.86 -7.19
CA LEU A 50 -2.33 -3.87 -5.85
C LEU A 50 -1.00 -3.14 -5.86
N TRP A 51 -0.81 -2.25 -4.89
CA TRP A 51 0.38 -1.41 -4.73
C TRP A 51 1.02 -1.66 -3.36
N ASN A 52 2.34 -1.63 -3.27
CA ASN A 52 2.98 -1.47 -1.98
C ASN A 52 3.14 0.03 -1.74
N THR A 53 2.27 0.58 -0.91
CA THR A 53 2.16 2.03 -0.73
C THR A 53 2.76 2.42 0.60
N ALA A 54 3.68 3.38 0.57
CA ALA A 54 4.20 4.02 1.77
C ALA A 54 3.35 5.27 2.07
N VAL A 55 2.55 5.22 3.13
CA VAL A 55 1.72 6.33 3.59
C VAL A 55 2.50 7.16 4.61
N ILE A 56 2.57 8.47 4.37
CA ILE A 56 3.21 9.43 5.26
C ILE A 56 2.13 10.16 6.05
N ILE A 57 2.09 9.92 7.36
CA ILE A 57 1.14 10.51 8.29
C ILE A 57 1.85 11.62 9.09
N GLY A 58 1.32 12.82 9.01
CA GLY A 58 1.80 13.99 9.73
C GLY A 58 1.45 13.97 11.21
N ASN A 59 2.16 14.81 11.97
CA ASN A 59 2.02 14.94 13.43
C ASN A 59 0.65 15.46 13.89
N HIS A 60 -0.17 16.02 12.99
CA HIS A 60 -1.56 16.40 13.28
C HIS A 60 -2.56 15.27 12.93
N GLY A 61 -2.07 14.07 12.61
CA GLY A 61 -2.90 12.96 12.16
C GLY A 61 -3.43 13.14 10.73
N ASN A 62 -2.92 14.10 9.95
CA ASN A 62 -3.27 14.26 8.54
C ASN A 62 -2.36 13.37 7.67
N ILE A 63 -2.90 12.76 6.62
CA ILE A 63 -2.06 12.14 5.58
C ILE A 63 -1.37 13.29 4.83
N ILE A 64 -0.04 13.31 4.83
CA ILE A 64 0.76 14.30 4.13
C ILE A 64 0.88 13.89 2.66
N ASP A 65 1.22 12.62 2.44
CA ASP A 65 1.43 12.07 1.11
C ASP A 65 1.36 10.54 1.15
N SER A 66 1.22 9.91 -0.03
CA SER A 66 1.31 8.47 -0.22
C SER A 66 2.16 8.16 -1.44
N LEU A 67 3.25 7.44 -1.24
CA LEU A 67 4.11 6.99 -2.33
C LEU A 67 3.72 5.57 -2.72
N GLU A 68 3.20 5.42 -3.92
CA GLU A 68 2.78 4.14 -4.50
C GLU A 68 3.95 3.49 -5.22
N TYR A 69 4.46 2.36 -4.69
CA TYR A 69 5.41 1.53 -5.41
C TYR A 69 4.66 0.39 -6.11
N CYS A 70 4.76 0.36 -7.45
CA CYS A 70 4.22 -0.75 -8.22
C CYS A 70 5.02 -2.01 -7.89
N SER A 71 4.43 -2.93 -7.13
CA SER A 71 4.95 -4.29 -7.01
C SER A 71 3.88 -5.24 -7.56
N PHE A 72 3.85 -5.38 -8.89
CA PHE A 72 3.06 -6.41 -9.55
C PHE A 72 3.63 -7.80 -9.21
N LEU A 73 3.30 -8.33 -8.03
CA LEU A 73 3.56 -9.72 -7.71
C LEU A 73 2.37 -10.57 -8.19
N PHE A 74 2.65 -11.33 -9.25
CA PHE A 74 1.88 -12.41 -9.88
C PHE A 74 0.90 -12.01 -11.00
N LYS A 75 1.45 -11.84 -12.21
CA LYS A 75 0.76 -12.31 -13.42
C LYS A 75 0.86 -13.85 -13.43
N LEU A 76 -0.27 -14.55 -13.28
CA LEU A 76 -0.31 -16.01 -13.31
C LEU A 76 0.18 -16.53 -14.67
N GLY A 77 1.39 -17.12 -14.69
CA GLY A 77 1.92 -17.89 -15.82
C GLY A 77 3.36 -17.55 -16.22
N THR A 78 4.32 -18.35 -15.73
CA THR A 78 5.61 -18.65 -16.37
C THR A 78 6.64 -17.52 -16.63
N SER A 79 6.91 -16.62 -15.70
CA SER A 79 8.28 -16.12 -15.46
C SER A 79 8.30 -15.04 -14.37
N MET A 80 9.38 -15.06 -13.58
CA MET A 80 9.79 -13.94 -12.73
C MET A 80 10.42 -12.87 -13.63
N GLU A 81 9.62 -12.12 -14.37
CA GLU A 81 10.10 -10.92 -15.06
C GLU A 81 9.75 -9.71 -14.19
N PRO A 82 10.72 -8.85 -13.83
CA PRO A 82 10.43 -7.61 -13.14
C PRO A 82 9.64 -6.70 -14.08
N ILE A 83 8.32 -6.62 -13.87
CA ILE A 83 7.47 -5.72 -14.65
C ILE A 83 7.59 -4.33 -14.01
N ALA A 84 8.58 -3.59 -14.48
CA ALA A 84 8.84 -2.17 -14.22
C ALA A 84 9.08 -1.78 -12.75
N PHE A 85 10.34 -1.48 -12.43
CA PHE A 85 10.63 -0.29 -11.62
C PHE A 85 9.96 0.87 -12.37
N VAL A 86 8.80 1.33 -11.90
CA VAL A 86 8.26 2.60 -12.38
C VAL A 86 9.22 3.65 -11.82
N ASP A 87 9.96 4.31 -12.71
CA ASP A 87 10.83 5.41 -12.35
C ASP A 87 10.08 6.36 -11.42
N CYS A 88 10.60 6.54 -10.21
CA CYS A 88 10.17 7.57 -9.27
C CYS A 88 10.42 8.95 -9.91
N ASN A 89 9.53 9.37 -10.79
CA ASN A 89 9.37 10.75 -11.24
C ASN A 89 8.00 11.24 -10.80
N CYS A 90 7.74 11.20 -9.50
CA CYS A 90 6.73 11.97 -8.78
C CYS A 90 7.30 12.25 -7.39
#